data_AF-A0A9X1NYE0-F1
#
_entry.id   AF-A0A9X1NYE0-F1
#
_cell.length_a   1.000
_cell.length_b   1.000
_cell.length_c   1.000
_cell.angle_alpha   90.00
_cell.angle_beta   90.00
_cell.angle_gamma   90.00
#
_symmetry.space_group_name_H-M   'P 1'
#
loop_
_entity.id
_entity.type
_entity.pdbx_description
1 polymer ?
#
loop_
_entity_poly.entity_id
_entity_poly.type
_entity_poly.pdbx_seq_one_letter_code
_entity_poly.pdbx_strand_id
1 'polypeptide(L)'
;MVSVMIARFSRLLKTALTLTLFAIALAVGWNSWQSYMQTPWTRDGHVRADVVSIAPDVPGPVAAVLVSDNQTVEKGDVLVRIDPERFQIALDLSDATLKDKTAALRQARRDAERYHRLKNGPAISEQNVEQADLAVEQASAAYDEAKANRDLAALNLTRTEVRAPVNGVVSNLSLNPGDYVSSGSGVLALIDTDTLRVEGYFEENQLPSIAVGDAVSVDLMGHPQELRGHVESIAAGIEDRERTNGSNLLADVTPTFSWVRLAQRVPVRIALDEVPADTRLVAGMTATVSVHPRRDGGAPAEASAAESATMRPASAEPAR
;
A
#
# COMPACT_ATOMS: atom_id res chain seq x y z
N MET A 1 77.27 -33.09 24.56
CA MET A 1 75.91 -33.11 25.13
C MET A 1 75.15 -31.78 24.94
N VAL A 2 75.77 -30.62 25.20
CA VAL A 2 75.15 -29.29 25.06
C VAL A 2 74.67 -28.94 23.63
N SER A 3 75.45 -29.28 22.60
CA SER A 3 75.10 -28.98 21.19
C SER A 3 73.85 -29.73 20.68
N VAL A 4 73.64 -30.98 21.12
CA VAL A 4 72.45 -31.77 20.78
C VAL A 4 71.20 -31.22 21.49
N MET A 5 71.36 -30.68 22.70
CA MET A 5 70.29 -30.03 23.45
C MET A 5 69.84 -28.72 22.79
N ILE A 6 70.79 -27.89 22.32
CA ILE A 6 70.52 -26.65 21.57
C ILE A 6 69.85 -26.95 20.22
N ALA A 7 70.29 -28.00 19.52
CA ALA A 7 69.67 -28.43 18.26
C ALA A 7 68.25 -28.99 18.46
N ARG A 8 67.96 -29.67 19.58
CA ARG A 8 66.61 -30.10 19.95
C ARG A 8 65.72 -28.94 20.39
N PHE A 9 66.27 -28.00 21.15
CA PHE A 9 65.54 -26.79 21.58
C PHE A 9 65.16 -25.89 20.39
N SER A 10 66.06 -25.70 19.42
CA SER A 10 65.74 -24.94 18.20
C SER A 10 64.72 -25.64 17.29
N ARG A 11 64.69 -26.98 17.26
CA ARG A 11 63.62 -27.75 16.59
C ARG A 11 62.28 -27.60 17.30
N LEU A 12 62.27 -27.70 18.63
CA LEU A 12 61.07 -27.50 19.45
C LEU A 12 60.51 -26.08 19.31
N LEU A 13 61.39 -25.07 19.28
CA LEU A 13 61.01 -23.67 19.06
C LEU A 13 60.42 -23.45 17.66
N LYS A 14 61.00 -24.07 16.62
CA LYS A 14 60.45 -24.02 15.26
C LYS A 14 59.10 -24.72 15.15
N THR A 15 58.94 -25.89 15.78
CA THR A 15 57.64 -26.59 15.79
C THR A 15 56.59 -25.84 16.58
N ALA A 16 56.96 -25.23 17.71
CA ALA A 16 56.06 -24.38 18.48
C ALA A 16 55.63 -23.16 17.65
N LEU A 17 56.57 -22.49 16.97
CA LEU A 17 56.28 -21.35 16.08
C LEU A 17 55.31 -21.75 14.95
N THR A 18 55.53 -22.89 14.29
CA THR A 18 54.63 -23.36 13.22
C THR A 18 53.25 -23.74 13.76
N LEU A 19 53.16 -24.34 14.95
CA LEU A 19 51.88 -24.67 15.59
C LEU A 19 51.13 -23.42 16.02
N THR A 20 51.83 -22.40 16.54
CA THR A 20 51.22 -21.11 16.88
C THR A 20 50.71 -20.41 15.63
N LEU A 21 51.49 -20.38 14.54
CA LEU A 21 51.04 -19.80 13.27
C LEU A 21 49.82 -20.53 12.70
N PHE A 22 49.81 -21.86 12.78
CA PHE A 22 48.66 -22.67 12.35
C PHE A 22 47.41 -22.41 13.20
N ALA A 23 47.56 -22.31 14.53
CA ALA A 23 46.46 -21.97 15.42
C ALA A 23 45.90 -20.56 15.14
N ILE A 24 46.77 -19.58 14.85
CA ILE A 24 46.33 -18.23 14.44
C ILE A 24 45.57 -18.30 13.10
N ALA A 25 46.07 -19.05 12.12
CA ALA A 25 45.38 -19.21 10.83
C ALA A 25 44.00 -19.86 10.99
N LEU A 26 43.88 -20.89 11.85
CA LEU A 26 42.59 -21.49 12.19
C LEU A 26 41.67 -20.50 12.91
N ALA A 27 42.18 -19.70 13.85
CA ALA A 27 41.39 -18.70 14.56
C ALA A 27 40.87 -17.60 13.61
N VAL A 28 41.71 -17.11 12.70
CA VAL A 28 41.32 -16.14 11.67
C VAL A 28 40.30 -16.77 10.71
N GLY A 29 40.55 -17.99 10.23
CA GLY A 29 39.62 -18.70 9.36
C GLY A 29 38.26 -18.93 10.02
N TRP A 30 38.26 -19.33 11.29
CA TRP A 30 37.04 -19.49 12.08
C TRP A 30 36.31 -18.16 12.28
N ASN A 31 37.02 -17.09 12.64
CA ASN A 31 36.42 -15.78 12.83
C ASN A 31 35.83 -15.21 11.53
N SER A 32 36.54 -15.34 10.41
CA SER A 32 36.05 -14.93 9.09
C SER A 32 34.84 -15.75 8.64
N TRP A 33 34.86 -17.07 8.90
CA TRP A 33 33.72 -17.95 8.64
C TRP A 33 32.49 -17.54 9.45
N GLN A 34 32.67 -17.32 10.75
CA GLN A 34 31.61 -16.84 11.63
C GLN A 34 31.06 -15.48 11.17
N SER A 35 31.93 -14.54 10.81
CA SER A 35 31.50 -13.22 10.32
C SER A 35 30.71 -13.30 9.00
N TYR A 36 31.15 -14.17 8.08
CA TYR A 36 30.48 -14.38 6.80
C TYR A 36 29.14 -15.11 6.96
N MET A 37 29.07 -16.11 7.83
CA MET A 37 27.83 -16.84 8.11
C MET A 37 26.81 -16.04 8.94
N GLN A 38 27.26 -15.11 9.78
CA GLN A 38 26.38 -14.38 10.70
C GLN A 38 25.83 -13.08 10.13
N THR A 39 26.47 -12.48 9.12
CA THR A 39 25.97 -11.26 8.48
C THR A 39 24.81 -11.63 7.54
N PRO A 40 23.56 -11.25 7.82
CA PRO A 40 22.44 -11.58 6.96
C PRO A 40 22.53 -10.75 5.68
N TRP A 41 22.68 -11.41 4.54
CA TRP A 41 22.65 -10.74 3.24
C TRP A 41 21.96 -11.60 2.20
N THR A 42 21.34 -10.95 1.22
CA THR A 42 20.73 -11.61 0.06
C THR A 42 21.01 -10.83 -1.20
N ARG A 43 21.30 -11.55 -2.29
CA ARG A 43 21.37 -10.98 -3.65
C ARG A 43 20.03 -11.00 -4.37
N ASP A 44 19.05 -11.65 -3.76
CA ASP A 44 17.68 -11.76 -4.25
C ASP A 44 16.88 -10.61 -3.63
N GLY A 45 17.22 -9.39 -4.00
CA GLY A 45 16.50 -8.19 -3.60
C GLY A 45 15.87 -7.53 -4.82
N HIS A 46 14.70 -6.93 -4.64
CA HIS A 46 13.98 -6.26 -5.71
C HIS A 46 13.38 -4.94 -5.24
N VAL A 47 13.50 -3.89 -6.06
CA VAL A 47 12.72 -2.66 -5.87
C VAL A 47 11.27 -2.96 -6.20
N ARG A 48 10.37 -2.59 -5.31
CA ARG A 48 8.92 -2.74 -5.43
C ARG A 48 8.25 -1.39 -5.24
N ALA A 49 7.10 -1.26 -5.87
CA ALA A 49 6.17 -0.17 -5.67
C ALA A 49 4.76 -0.75 -5.85
N ASP A 50 3.78 -0.14 -5.21
CA ASP A 50 2.40 -0.55 -5.41
C ASP A 50 1.94 -0.12 -6.81
N VAL A 51 1.28 -1.04 -7.50
CA VAL A 51 0.78 -0.82 -8.85
C VAL A 51 -0.73 -0.64 -8.77
N VAL A 52 -1.18 0.58 -9.04
CA VAL A 52 -2.61 0.92 -9.06
C VAL A 52 -3.12 0.76 -10.49
N SER A 53 -4.02 -0.20 -10.69
CA SER A 53 -4.74 -0.35 -11.96
C SER A 53 -5.80 0.73 -12.05
N ILE A 54 -5.68 1.62 -13.03
CA ILE A 54 -6.64 2.70 -13.25
C ILE A 54 -7.72 2.19 -14.19
N ALA A 55 -8.95 2.19 -13.71
CA ALA A 55 -10.14 1.83 -14.48
C ALA A 55 -11.13 3.00 -14.49
N PRO A 56 -11.85 3.21 -15.60
CA PRO A 56 -12.90 4.22 -15.65
C PRO A 56 -14.15 3.75 -14.88
N ASP A 57 -14.83 4.69 -14.24
CA ASP A 57 -16.08 4.42 -13.52
C ASP A 57 -17.28 4.37 -14.49
N VAL A 58 -17.24 5.13 -15.58
CA VAL A 58 -18.30 5.20 -16.61
C VAL A 58 -17.80 4.66 -17.95
N PRO A 59 -18.63 3.95 -18.73
CA PRO A 59 -18.25 3.48 -20.06
C PRO A 59 -18.45 4.57 -21.13
N GLY A 60 -17.63 4.53 -22.18
CA GLY A 60 -17.77 5.43 -23.32
C GLY A 60 -16.56 5.44 -24.25
N PRO A 61 -16.64 6.15 -25.39
CA PRO A 61 -15.48 6.38 -26.24
C PRO A 61 -14.51 7.37 -25.57
N VAL A 62 -13.22 7.14 -25.77
CA VAL A 62 -12.16 8.02 -25.28
C VAL A 62 -12.07 9.25 -26.17
N ALA A 63 -12.37 10.42 -25.61
CA ALA A 63 -12.24 11.69 -26.31
C ALA A 63 -10.78 12.14 -26.41
N ALA A 64 -10.01 11.98 -25.33
CA ALA A 64 -8.60 12.34 -25.30
C ALA A 64 -7.83 11.54 -24.25
N VAL A 65 -6.56 11.26 -24.57
CA VAL A 65 -5.57 10.75 -23.63
C VAL A 65 -4.59 11.89 -23.35
N LEU A 66 -4.48 12.31 -22.10
CA LEU A 66 -3.74 13.52 -21.70
C LEU A 66 -2.34 13.21 -21.14
N VAL A 67 -2.00 11.93 -21.05
CA VAL A 67 -0.72 11.44 -20.52
C VAL A 67 -0.01 10.56 -21.53
N SER A 68 1.30 10.47 -21.40
CA SER A 68 2.16 9.59 -22.18
C SER A 68 2.72 8.46 -21.32
N ASP A 69 3.15 7.37 -21.94
CA ASP A 69 3.81 6.27 -21.24
C ASP A 69 5.12 6.76 -20.58
N ASN A 70 5.38 6.31 -19.36
CA ASN A 70 6.50 6.71 -18.49
C ASN A 70 6.49 8.18 -18.03
N GLN A 71 5.35 8.87 -18.12
CA GLN A 71 5.19 10.22 -17.60
C GLN A 71 4.89 10.21 -16.10
N THR A 72 5.54 11.10 -15.35
CA THR A 72 5.21 11.36 -13.94
C THR A 72 3.94 12.21 -13.84
N VAL A 73 3.03 11.82 -12.96
CA VAL A 73 1.76 12.49 -12.68
C VAL A 73 1.55 12.63 -11.18
N GLU A 74 0.86 13.69 -10.79
CA GLU A 74 0.47 13.94 -9.41
C GLU A 74 -0.97 13.47 -9.16
N LYS A 75 -1.28 13.22 -7.89
CA LYS A 75 -2.63 12.87 -7.47
C LYS A 75 -3.62 13.94 -7.90
N GLY A 76 -4.65 13.52 -8.64
CA GLY A 76 -5.72 14.37 -9.14
C GLY A 76 -5.57 14.79 -10.60
N ASP A 77 -4.42 14.56 -11.22
CA ASP A 77 -4.19 14.84 -12.64
C ASP A 77 -5.15 14.03 -13.52
N VAL A 78 -5.67 14.66 -14.56
CA VAL A 78 -6.55 13.99 -15.53
C VAL A 78 -5.69 13.18 -16.49
N LEU A 79 -5.89 11.86 -16.48
CA LEU A 79 -5.15 10.91 -17.31
C LEU A 79 -5.86 10.71 -18.65
N VAL A 80 -7.17 10.46 -18.58
CA VAL A 80 -8.01 10.13 -19.74
C VAL A 80 -9.33 10.88 -19.62
N ARG A 81 -9.83 11.39 -20.74
CA ARG A 81 -11.15 11.97 -20.85
C ARG A 81 -12.03 11.10 -21.73
N ILE A 82 -13.13 10.62 -21.16
CA ILE A 82 -14.23 9.97 -21.87
C ILE A 82 -15.12 11.05 -22.46
N ASP A 83 -15.73 10.79 -23.61
CA ASP A 83 -16.66 11.71 -24.25
C ASP A 83 -17.79 12.15 -23.29
N PRO A 84 -17.85 13.44 -22.93
CA PRO A 84 -18.81 13.95 -21.95
C PRO A 84 -20.18 14.24 -22.56
N GLU A 85 -20.35 14.26 -23.88
CA GLU A 85 -21.55 14.82 -24.54
C GLU A 85 -22.84 14.14 -24.08
N ARG A 86 -22.84 12.81 -24.05
CA ARG A 86 -23.99 12.02 -23.57
C ARG A 86 -24.31 12.30 -22.10
N PHE A 87 -23.28 12.50 -21.28
CA PHE A 87 -23.44 12.74 -19.84
C PHE A 87 -23.92 14.17 -19.56
N GLN A 88 -23.49 15.15 -20.35
CA GLN A 88 -23.98 16.52 -20.28
C GLN A 88 -25.48 16.57 -20.62
N ILE A 89 -25.90 15.91 -21.70
CA ILE A 89 -27.31 15.84 -22.08
C ILE A 89 -28.16 15.18 -20.96
N ALA A 90 -27.64 14.13 -20.33
CA ALA A 90 -28.33 13.47 -19.21
C ALA A 90 -28.46 14.37 -17.97
N LEU A 91 -27.43 15.18 -17.69
CA LEU A 91 -27.47 16.19 -16.64
C LEU A 91 -28.52 17.27 -16.95
N ASP A 92 -28.52 17.80 -18.17
CA ASP A 92 -29.47 18.83 -18.60
C ASP A 92 -30.94 18.33 -18.50
N LEU A 93 -31.20 17.08 -18.88
CA LEU A 93 -32.52 16.44 -18.74
C LEU A 93 -32.93 16.29 -17.27
N SER A 94 -31.99 15.93 -16.39
CA SER A 94 -32.24 15.77 -14.96
C SER A 94 -32.46 17.12 -14.27
N ASP A 95 -31.72 18.17 -14.68
CA ASP A 95 -31.91 19.56 -14.24
C ASP A 95 -33.29 20.08 -14.64
N ALA A 96 -33.75 19.79 -15.87
CA ALA A 96 -35.10 20.13 -16.32
C ALA A 96 -36.19 19.44 -15.48
N THR A 97 -36.00 18.15 -15.17
CA THR A 97 -36.91 17.37 -14.32
C THR A 97 -36.95 17.90 -12.89
N LEU A 98 -35.80 18.25 -12.32
CA LEU A 98 -35.72 18.87 -11.00
C LEU A 98 -36.46 20.21 -10.98
N LYS A 99 -36.33 21.02 -12.03
CA LYS A 99 -37.04 22.30 -12.16
C LYS A 99 -38.55 22.12 -12.20
N ASP A 100 -39.05 21.10 -12.90
CA ASP A 100 -40.47 20.71 -12.92
C ASP A 100 -40.96 20.34 -11.52
N LYS A 101 -40.27 19.41 -10.84
CA LYS A 101 -40.66 18.98 -9.47
C LYS A 101 -40.54 20.08 -8.44
N THR A 102 -39.56 20.97 -8.58
CA THR A 102 -39.45 22.18 -7.75
C THR A 102 -40.65 23.10 -7.91
N ALA A 103 -41.14 23.28 -9.16
CA ALA A 103 -42.31 24.10 -9.42
C ALA A 103 -43.58 23.46 -8.82
N ALA A 104 -43.74 22.15 -8.97
CA ALA A 104 -44.85 21.38 -8.40
C ALA A 104 -44.87 21.45 -6.86
N LEU A 105 -43.74 21.23 -6.19
CA LEU A 105 -43.62 21.37 -4.74
C LEU A 105 -43.95 22.79 -4.26
N ARG A 106 -43.48 23.81 -4.99
CA ARG A 106 -43.79 25.21 -4.66
C ARG A 106 -45.28 25.51 -4.80
N GLN A 107 -45.95 24.90 -5.79
CA GLN A 107 -47.39 25.01 -5.95
C GLN A 107 -48.12 24.33 -4.78
N ALA A 108 -47.79 23.07 -4.48
CA ALA A 108 -48.40 22.32 -3.38
C ALA A 108 -48.26 23.04 -2.03
N ARG A 109 -47.07 23.59 -1.72
CA ARG A 109 -46.83 24.36 -0.49
C ARG A 109 -47.72 25.60 -0.41
N ARG A 110 -47.85 26.36 -1.50
CA ARG A 110 -48.72 27.54 -1.53
C ARG A 110 -50.20 27.18 -1.38
N ASP A 111 -50.62 26.05 -1.93
CA ASP A 111 -51.98 25.55 -1.77
C ASP A 111 -52.23 25.12 -0.32
N ALA A 112 -51.33 24.36 0.31
CA ALA A 112 -51.41 24.00 1.72
C ALA A 112 -51.44 25.23 2.65
N GLU A 113 -50.56 26.21 2.43
CA GLU A 113 -50.55 27.48 3.17
C GLU A 113 -51.88 28.26 3.01
N ARG A 114 -52.52 28.19 1.84
CA ARG A 114 -53.84 28.77 1.61
C ARG A 114 -54.90 28.04 2.42
N TYR A 115 -54.90 26.71 2.44
CA TYR A 115 -55.86 25.92 3.23
C TYR A 115 -55.68 26.13 4.74
N HIS A 116 -54.43 26.12 5.24
CA HIS A 116 -54.15 26.40 6.66
C HIS A 116 -54.66 27.77 7.12
N ARG A 117 -54.55 28.81 6.28
CA ARG A 117 -55.11 30.15 6.58
C ARG A 117 -56.64 30.17 6.61
N LEU A 118 -57.29 29.31 5.84
CA LEU A 118 -58.76 29.23 5.76
C LEU A 118 -59.37 28.30 6.81
N LYS A 119 -58.56 27.47 7.50
CA LYS A 119 -59.01 26.50 8.52
C LYS A 119 -59.82 27.12 9.66
N ASN A 120 -59.53 28.37 10.03
CA ASN A 120 -60.24 29.08 11.10
C ASN A 120 -61.55 29.75 10.64
N GLY A 121 -61.90 29.67 9.35
CA GLY A 121 -63.16 30.16 8.79
C GLY A 121 -64.15 29.01 8.49
N PRO A 122 -65.44 29.31 8.25
CA PRO A 122 -66.47 28.29 7.97
C PRO A 122 -66.35 27.62 6.58
N ALA A 123 -65.22 27.77 5.89
CA ALA A 123 -65.11 27.58 4.44
C ALA A 123 -64.48 26.24 4.00
N ILE A 124 -63.76 25.51 4.86
CA ILE A 124 -63.06 24.26 4.47
C ILE A 124 -63.19 23.17 5.55
N SER A 125 -63.16 21.90 5.12
CA SER A 125 -63.08 20.73 6.02
C SER A 125 -61.65 20.41 6.45
N GLU A 126 -61.49 19.72 7.59
CA GLU A 126 -60.18 19.21 8.03
C GLU A 126 -59.57 18.23 7.02
N GLN A 127 -60.40 17.40 6.39
CA GLN A 127 -59.99 16.47 5.33
C GLN A 127 -59.27 17.19 4.17
N ASN A 128 -59.71 18.40 3.79
CA ASN A 128 -59.06 19.16 2.71
C ASN A 128 -57.67 19.68 3.12
N VAL A 129 -57.47 20.00 4.41
CA VAL A 129 -56.15 20.42 4.93
C VAL A 129 -55.21 19.23 4.91
N GLU A 130 -55.65 18.08 5.43
CA GLU A 130 -54.87 16.85 5.44
C GLU A 130 -54.50 16.41 4.01
N GLN A 131 -55.43 16.49 3.06
CA GLN A 131 -55.15 16.19 1.66
C GLN A 131 -54.11 17.14 1.05
N ALA A 132 -54.11 18.42 1.42
CA ALA A 132 -53.11 19.38 0.95
C ALA A 132 -51.73 19.12 1.57
N ASP A 133 -51.68 18.73 2.84
CA ASP A 133 -50.44 18.36 3.52
C ASP A 133 -49.84 17.09 2.90
N LEU A 134 -50.66 16.06 2.63
CA LEU A 134 -50.25 14.85 1.90
C LEU A 134 -49.74 15.18 0.49
N ALA A 135 -50.35 16.16 -0.20
CA ALA A 135 -49.89 16.60 -1.52
C ALA A 135 -48.51 17.30 -1.45
N VAL A 136 -48.23 18.06 -0.38
CA VAL A 136 -46.89 18.62 -0.12
C VAL A 136 -45.88 17.52 0.12
N GLU A 137 -46.23 16.52 0.93
CA GLU A 137 -45.36 15.38 1.23
C GLU A 137 -45.01 14.61 -0.06
N GLN A 138 -46.01 14.27 -0.88
CA GLN A 138 -45.81 13.62 -2.18
C GLN A 138 -44.92 14.45 -3.12
N ALA A 139 -45.17 15.76 -3.21
CA ALA A 139 -44.36 16.64 -4.04
C ALA A 139 -42.94 16.81 -3.51
N SER A 140 -42.74 16.72 -2.19
CA SER A 140 -41.40 16.76 -1.59
C SER A 140 -40.62 15.49 -1.89
N ALA A 141 -41.25 14.32 -1.79
CA ALA A 141 -40.63 13.05 -2.18
C ALA A 141 -40.24 13.05 -3.66
N ALA A 142 -41.11 13.53 -4.56
CA ALA A 142 -40.80 13.63 -5.98
C ALA A 142 -39.67 14.65 -6.28
N TYR A 143 -39.59 15.74 -5.51
CA TYR A 143 -38.48 16.69 -5.59
C TYR A 143 -37.16 16.04 -5.17
N ASP A 144 -37.16 15.32 -4.05
CA ASP A 144 -35.96 14.66 -3.53
C ASP A 144 -35.45 13.55 -4.48
N GLU A 145 -36.36 12.79 -5.09
CA GLU A 145 -36.02 11.82 -6.15
C GLU A 145 -35.37 12.50 -7.36
N ALA A 146 -35.99 13.58 -7.87
CA ALA A 146 -35.45 14.32 -9.00
C ALA A 146 -34.08 14.95 -8.70
N LYS A 147 -33.88 15.40 -7.45
CA LYS A 147 -32.60 15.93 -6.99
C LYS A 147 -31.53 14.84 -6.95
N ALA A 148 -31.85 13.66 -6.42
CA ALA A 148 -30.93 12.53 -6.40
C ALA A 148 -30.52 12.08 -7.81
N ASN A 149 -31.47 12.04 -8.76
CA ASN A 149 -31.20 11.71 -10.15
C ASN A 149 -30.29 12.73 -10.83
N ARG A 150 -30.49 14.02 -10.56
CA ARG A 150 -29.62 15.10 -11.01
C ARG A 150 -28.20 14.96 -10.48
N ASP A 151 -28.06 14.67 -9.18
CA ASP A 151 -26.76 14.52 -8.54
C ASP A 151 -26.00 13.28 -9.07
N LEU A 152 -26.71 12.19 -9.37
CA LEU A 152 -26.15 11.03 -10.05
C LEU A 152 -25.65 11.37 -11.47
N ALA A 153 -26.44 12.12 -12.25
CA ALA A 153 -26.03 12.55 -13.58
C ALA A 153 -24.79 13.46 -13.54
N ALA A 154 -24.73 14.38 -12.56
CA ALA A 154 -23.58 15.27 -12.35
C ALA A 154 -22.32 14.50 -11.92
N LEU A 155 -22.48 13.48 -11.07
CA LEU A 155 -21.39 12.59 -10.68
C LEU A 155 -20.86 11.83 -11.90
N ASN A 156 -21.75 11.23 -12.70
CA ASN A 156 -21.35 10.50 -13.91
C ASN A 156 -20.60 11.40 -14.90
N LEU A 157 -21.04 12.65 -15.08
CA LEU A 157 -20.33 13.64 -15.89
C LEU A 157 -18.93 13.93 -15.32
N THR A 158 -18.80 14.11 -14.01
CA THR A 158 -17.48 14.33 -13.36
C THR A 158 -16.58 13.09 -13.53
N ARG A 159 -17.16 11.90 -13.49
CA ARG A 159 -16.46 10.61 -13.67
C ARG A 159 -16.09 10.29 -15.12
N THR A 160 -16.42 11.15 -16.08
CA THR A 160 -15.87 11.07 -17.45
C THR A 160 -14.37 11.42 -17.48
N GLU A 161 -13.89 12.18 -16.50
CA GLU A 161 -12.47 12.47 -16.33
C GLU A 161 -11.85 11.45 -15.38
N VAL A 162 -11.05 10.54 -15.93
CA VAL A 162 -10.31 9.55 -15.16
C VAL A 162 -9.05 10.21 -14.61
N ARG A 163 -8.95 10.28 -13.28
CA ARG A 163 -7.87 10.98 -12.57
C ARG A 163 -6.93 10.04 -11.84
N ALA A 164 -5.69 10.48 -11.62
CA ALA A 164 -4.73 9.74 -10.82
C ALA A 164 -5.14 9.73 -9.32
N PRO A 165 -5.27 8.56 -8.69
CA PRO A 165 -5.60 8.46 -7.26
C PRO A 165 -4.38 8.68 -6.33
N VAL A 166 -3.17 8.48 -6.85
CA VAL A 166 -1.88 8.58 -6.14
C VAL A 166 -0.85 9.32 -7.01
N ASN A 167 0.26 9.73 -6.42
CA ASN A 167 1.40 10.25 -7.17
C ASN A 167 2.14 9.07 -7.80
N GLY A 168 2.56 9.20 -9.06
CA GLY A 168 3.17 8.04 -9.70
C GLY A 168 3.65 8.26 -11.12
N VAL A 169 4.11 7.16 -11.71
CA VAL A 169 4.54 7.11 -13.11
C VAL A 169 3.57 6.22 -13.89
N VAL A 170 3.06 6.75 -14.99
CA VAL A 170 2.18 6.01 -15.91
C VAL A 170 2.99 4.93 -16.61
N SER A 171 2.47 3.70 -16.63
CA SER A 171 3.11 2.56 -17.29
C SER A 171 2.08 1.74 -18.07
N ASN A 172 2.52 1.14 -19.16
CA ASN A 172 1.72 0.25 -20.00
C ASN A 172 0.44 0.94 -20.52
N LEU A 173 0.59 2.18 -20.99
CA LEU A 173 -0.51 2.92 -21.61
C LEU A 173 -0.79 2.35 -23.01
N SER A 174 -1.88 1.59 -23.15
CA SER A 174 -2.31 1.00 -24.42
C SER A 174 -3.54 1.68 -25.03
N LEU A 175 -3.98 2.80 -24.46
CA LEU A 175 -5.23 3.47 -24.82
C LEU A 175 -5.00 4.57 -25.86
N ASN A 176 -5.82 4.62 -26.89
CA ASN A 176 -5.80 5.64 -27.94
C ASN A 176 -7.11 6.44 -27.95
N PRO A 177 -7.09 7.73 -28.38
CA PRO A 177 -8.30 8.47 -28.67
C PRO A 177 -9.17 7.72 -29.69
N GLY A 178 -10.46 7.57 -29.39
CA GLY A 178 -11.42 6.79 -30.18
C GLY A 178 -11.64 5.36 -29.69
N ASP A 179 -10.77 4.82 -28.83
CA ASP A 179 -11.00 3.52 -28.20
C ASP A 179 -12.24 3.56 -27.31
N TYR A 180 -12.95 2.44 -27.18
CA TYR A 180 -14.10 2.32 -26.30
C TYR A 180 -13.71 1.65 -24.99
N VAL A 181 -13.96 2.30 -23.87
CA VAL A 181 -13.64 1.78 -22.54
C VAL A 181 -14.90 1.31 -21.81
N SER A 182 -14.77 0.20 -21.08
CA SER A 182 -15.81 -0.35 -20.21
C SER A 182 -15.51 -0.01 -18.74
N SER A 183 -16.57 0.18 -17.97
CA SER A 183 -16.45 0.45 -16.53
C SER A 183 -15.76 -0.72 -15.81
N GLY A 184 -14.81 -0.39 -14.92
CA GLY A 184 -14.09 -1.37 -14.09
C GLY A 184 -12.98 -2.14 -14.79
N SER A 185 -12.77 -1.99 -16.10
CA SER A 185 -11.62 -2.58 -16.80
C SER A 185 -10.40 -1.66 -16.68
N GLY A 186 -9.27 -2.21 -16.23
CA GLY A 186 -8.01 -1.46 -16.17
C GLY A 186 -7.55 -1.01 -17.56
N VAL A 187 -7.32 0.30 -17.73
CA VAL A 187 -6.90 0.91 -19.01
C VAL A 187 -5.44 1.36 -18.99
N LEU A 188 -4.86 1.58 -17.80
CA LEU A 188 -3.45 1.87 -17.61
C LEU A 188 -3.02 1.46 -16.19
N ALA A 189 -1.71 1.27 -16.00
CA ALA A 189 -1.11 1.05 -14.69
C ALA A 189 -0.42 2.32 -14.21
N LEU A 190 -0.63 2.67 -12.94
CA LEU A 190 0.07 3.76 -12.27
C LEU A 190 0.98 3.16 -11.20
N ILE A 191 2.28 3.37 -11.33
CA ILE A 191 3.27 2.94 -10.34
C ILE A 191 3.36 4.02 -9.28
N ASP A 192 2.96 3.71 -8.05
CA ASP A 192 2.95 4.65 -6.94
C ASP A 192 4.39 4.96 -6.48
N THR A 193 4.79 6.23 -6.56
CA THR A 193 6.13 6.66 -6.17
C THR A 193 6.30 6.77 -4.65
N ASP A 194 5.21 6.93 -3.91
CA ASP A 194 5.24 7.12 -2.45
C ASP A 194 5.41 5.78 -1.71
N THR A 195 5.18 4.65 -2.39
CA THR A 195 5.31 3.28 -1.85
C THR A 195 6.57 2.56 -2.33
N LEU A 196 7.51 3.28 -2.96
CA LEU A 196 8.79 2.74 -3.41
C LEU A 196 9.59 2.18 -2.22
N ARG A 197 9.93 0.89 -2.32
CA ARG A 197 10.63 0.14 -1.27
C ARG A 197 11.47 -0.96 -1.85
N VAL A 198 12.34 -1.56 -1.03
CA VAL A 198 13.14 -2.72 -1.43
C VAL A 198 12.64 -3.93 -0.67
N GLU A 199 12.43 -5.04 -1.37
CA GLU A 199 12.14 -6.33 -0.77
C GLU A 199 13.35 -7.25 -0.94
N GLY A 200 13.95 -7.68 0.17
CA GLY A 200 15.00 -8.69 0.19
C GLY A 200 14.43 -10.06 0.53
N TYR A 201 14.74 -11.07 -0.27
CA TYR A 201 14.35 -12.46 -0.04
C TYR A 201 15.46 -13.20 0.72
N PHE A 202 15.33 -13.25 2.05
CA PHE A 202 16.33 -13.87 2.94
C PHE A 202 16.05 -15.35 3.15
N GLU A 203 17.12 -16.13 3.39
CA GLU A 203 16.97 -17.53 3.78
C GLU A 203 16.40 -17.65 5.20
N GLU A 204 15.53 -18.63 5.41
CA GLU A 204 14.89 -18.90 6.71
C GLU A 204 15.90 -19.01 7.88
N ASN A 205 17.09 -19.57 7.62
CA ASN A 205 18.17 -19.70 8.61
C ASN A 205 18.81 -18.36 9.03
N GLN A 206 18.65 -17.30 8.24
CA GLN A 206 19.20 -15.97 8.51
C GLN A 206 18.22 -15.09 9.29
N LEU A 207 16.92 -15.42 9.30
CA LEU A 207 15.88 -14.63 9.97
C LEU A 207 16.10 -14.39 11.46
N PRO A 208 16.63 -15.34 12.27
CA PRO A 208 16.87 -15.08 13.70
C PRO A 208 17.84 -13.94 13.97
N SER A 209 18.65 -13.57 12.97
CA SER A 209 19.63 -12.48 13.04
C SER A 209 19.10 -11.15 12.51
N ILE A 210 17.83 -11.08 12.06
CA ILE A 210 17.21 -9.89 11.48
C ILE A 210 16.09 -9.41 12.39
N ALA A 211 16.17 -8.17 12.87
CA ALA A 211 15.13 -7.51 13.64
C ALA A 211 14.55 -6.30 12.89
N VAL A 212 13.29 -5.97 13.18
CA VAL A 212 12.67 -4.74 12.70
C VAL A 212 13.43 -3.53 13.24
N GLY A 213 13.78 -2.59 12.35
CA GLY A 213 14.59 -1.42 12.64
C GLY A 213 16.11 -1.64 12.55
N ASP A 214 16.59 -2.82 12.16
CA ASP A 214 18.01 -3.01 11.84
C ASP A 214 18.41 -2.15 10.65
N ALA A 215 19.65 -1.63 10.68
CA ALA A 215 20.18 -0.84 9.58
C ALA A 215 20.48 -1.74 8.39
N VAL A 216 20.16 -1.26 7.19
CA VAL A 216 20.28 -2.01 5.95
C VAL A 216 21.04 -1.19 4.93
N SER A 217 21.94 -1.90 4.25
CA SER A 217 22.66 -1.45 3.08
C SER A 217 22.06 -2.09 1.84
N VAL A 218 21.71 -1.29 0.85
CA VAL A 218 21.15 -1.75 -0.42
C VAL A 218 22.04 -1.32 -1.59
N ASP A 219 22.60 -2.31 -2.28
CA ASP A 219 23.35 -2.13 -3.51
C ASP A 219 22.46 -2.45 -4.72
N LEU A 220 22.04 -1.42 -5.45
CA LEU A 220 21.27 -1.61 -6.68
C LEU A 220 22.17 -2.08 -7.83
N MET A 221 21.70 -3.06 -8.60
CA MET A 221 22.45 -3.54 -9.76
C MET A 221 22.54 -2.44 -10.82
N GLY A 222 23.75 -1.93 -11.05
CA GLY A 222 24.02 -0.85 -12.00
C GLY A 222 24.05 0.56 -11.37
N HIS A 223 23.94 0.68 -10.05
CA HIS A 223 24.17 1.92 -9.33
C HIS A 223 25.46 1.81 -8.49
N PRO A 224 26.38 2.80 -8.55
CA PRO A 224 27.66 2.72 -7.87
C PRO A 224 27.60 3.08 -6.38
N GLN A 225 26.54 3.76 -5.93
CA GLN A 225 26.38 4.17 -4.53
C GLN A 225 25.48 3.18 -3.77
N GLU A 226 25.84 2.95 -2.52
CA GLU A 226 25.07 2.13 -1.60
C GLU A 226 23.95 2.99 -1.00
N LEU A 227 22.70 2.53 -1.10
CA LEU A 227 21.56 3.17 -0.47
C LEU A 227 21.41 2.68 0.97
N ARG A 228 21.01 3.59 1.85
CA ARG A 228 20.77 3.29 3.26
C ARG A 228 19.28 3.18 3.54
N GLY A 229 18.93 2.23 4.39
CA GLY A 229 17.57 2.03 4.83
C GLY A 229 17.52 1.27 6.15
N HIS A 230 16.32 0.87 6.53
CA HIS A 230 16.09 0.03 7.69
C HIS A 230 15.05 -1.05 7.40
N VAL A 231 15.09 -2.13 8.19
CA VAL A 231 14.08 -3.18 8.12
C VAL A 231 12.75 -2.62 8.62
N GLU A 232 11.78 -2.49 7.73
CA GLU A 232 10.43 -2.02 8.05
C GLU A 232 9.59 -3.16 8.63
N SER A 233 9.60 -4.31 7.97
CA SER A 233 8.83 -5.48 8.39
C SER A 233 9.35 -6.77 7.78
N ILE A 234 9.02 -7.88 8.44
CA ILE A 234 9.32 -9.25 7.97
C ILE A 234 7.98 -9.90 7.63
N ALA A 235 7.90 -10.60 6.49
CA ALA A 235 6.67 -11.26 6.06
C ALA A 235 6.21 -12.28 7.12
N ALA A 236 4.94 -12.18 7.53
CA ALA A 236 4.34 -13.06 8.54
C ALA A 236 3.99 -14.46 8.00
N GLY A 237 4.05 -14.67 6.69
CA GLY A 237 3.75 -15.93 6.06
C GLY A 237 4.22 -15.99 4.62
N ILE A 238 4.53 -17.20 4.17
CA ILE A 238 4.80 -17.55 2.77
C ILE A 238 3.81 -18.63 2.34
N GLU A 239 3.45 -18.66 1.07
CA GLU A 239 2.55 -19.69 0.54
C GLU A 239 3.25 -21.06 0.53
N ASP A 240 2.58 -22.08 1.06
CA ASP A 240 3.04 -23.47 0.96
C ASP A 240 2.65 -24.04 -0.40
N ARG A 241 3.60 -24.08 -1.33
CA ARG A 241 3.38 -24.57 -2.69
C ARG A 241 3.02 -26.05 -2.75
N GLU A 242 3.31 -26.83 -1.71
CA GLU A 242 2.98 -28.25 -1.65
C GLU A 242 1.57 -28.51 -1.12
N ARG A 243 0.93 -27.48 -0.57
CA ARG A 243 -0.43 -27.52 -0.03
C ARG A 243 -1.40 -26.82 -0.97
N THR A 244 -2.22 -27.58 -1.68
CA THR A 244 -3.37 -27.05 -2.41
C THR A 244 -4.63 -27.09 -1.54
N ASN A 245 -5.57 -26.18 -1.81
CA ASN A 245 -6.87 -26.22 -1.14
C ASN A 245 -7.72 -27.33 -1.80
N GLY A 246 -7.96 -28.43 -1.08
CA GLY A 246 -8.83 -29.50 -1.54
C GLY A 246 -10.30 -29.06 -1.60
N SER A 247 -11.10 -29.82 -2.34
CA SER A 247 -12.52 -29.52 -2.63
C SER A 247 -13.44 -29.43 -1.40
N ASN A 248 -12.99 -29.84 -0.21
CA ASN A 248 -13.77 -29.83 1.03
C ASN A 248 -13.15 -28.99 2.16
N LEU A 249 -12.40 -27.93 1.83
CA LEU A 249 -11.61 -27.11 2.79
C LEU A 249 -10.54 -27.90 3.56
N LEU A 250 -10.28 -29.14 3.15
CA LEU A 250 -9.17 -29.94 3.66
C LEU A 250 -7.93 -29.63 2.85
N ALA A 251 -6.77 -29.61 3.52
CA ALA A 251 -5.49 -29.50 2.84
C ALA A 251 -5.25 -30.77 2.00
N ASP A 252 -4.99 -30.59 0.71
CA ASP A 252 -4.43 -31.63 -0.15
C ASP A 252 -2.93 -31.36 -0.26
N VAL A 253 -2.11 -32.34 0.09
CA VAL A 253 -0.66 -32.17 0.17
C VAL A 253 -0.02 -33.14 -0.80
N THR A 254 0.69 -32.58 -1.77
CA THR A 254 1.38 -33.40 -2.77
C THR A 254 2.58 -34.08 -2.10
N PRO A 255 2.70 -35.42 -2.14
CA PRO A 255 3.87 -36.09 -1.59
C PRO A 255 5.11 -35.75 -2.42
N THR A 256 6.09 -35.09 -1.82
CA THR A 256 7.37 -34.77 -2.46
C THR A 256 8.48 -35.70 -1.99
N PHE A 257 9.37 -36.07 -2.91
CA PHE A 257 10.57 -36.87 -2.62
C PHE A 257 11.85 -36.03 -2.79
N SER A 258 11.86 -34.80 -2.27
CA SER A 258 13.06 -33.96 -2.22
C SER A 258 13.92 -34.39 -1.01
N TRP A 259 14.94 -35.20 -1.28
CA TRP A 259 15.96 -35.60 -0.29
C TRP A 259 16.89 -34.44 0.09
N VAL A 260 16.85 -33.32 -0.66
CA VAL A 260 17.52 -32.05 -0.33
C VAL A 260 16.46 -31.03 0.09
N ARG A 261 16.57 -30.52 1.31
CA ARG A 261 15.78 -29.38 1.79
C ARG A 261 16.58 -28.10 1.57
N LEU A 262 15.98 -27.15 0.86
CA LEU A 262 16.50 -25.78 0.74
C LEU A 262 15.77 -24.88 1.72
N ALA A 263 16.47 -23.89 2.28
CA ALA A 263 15.83 -22.87 3.10
C ALA A 263 14.80 -22.10 2.25
N GLN A 264 13.62 -21.86 2.82
CA GLN A 264 12.63 -21.01 2.18
C GLN A 264 13.11 -19.57 2.15
N ARG A 265 12.60 -18.82 1.16
CA ARG A 265 12.91 -17.40 0.99
C ARG A 265 11.80 -16.58 1.60
N VAL A 266 12.11 -15.86 2.68
CA VAL A 266 11.16 -15.02 3.40
C VAL A 266 11.37 -13.56 3.00
N PRO A 267 10.35 -12.88 2.45
CA PRO A 267 10.45 -11.48 2.10
C PRO A 267 10.62 -10.60 3.35
N VAL A 268 11.64 -9.75 3.31
CA VAL A 268 11.90 -8.69 4.30
C VAL A 268 11.76 -7.36 3.57
N ARG A 269 10.87 -6.50 4.08
CA ARG A 269 10.62 -5.17 3.53
C ARG A 269 11.59 -4.17 4.14
N ILE A 270 12.21 -3.38 3.27
CA ILE A 270 13.22 -2.39 3.63
C ILE A 270 12.71 -1.03 3.16
N ALA A 271 12.57 -0.12 4.11
CA ALA A 271 12.32 1.29 3.83
C ALA A 271 13.64 2.00 3.56
N LEU A 272 13.70 2.80 2.50
CA LEU A 272 14.89 3.60 2.16
C LEU A 272 14.82 4.93 2.90
N ASP A 273 15.88 5.28 3.63
CA ASP A 273 15.93 6.50 4.45
C ASP A 273 16.31 7.73 3.62
N GLU A 274 17.31 7.57 2.76
CA GLU A 274 17.83 8.61 1.89
C GLU A 274 17.99 8.07 0.47
N VAL A 275 17.21 8.62 -0.45
CA VAL A 275 17.36 8.36 -1.89
C VAL A 275 17.90 9.63 -2.54
N PRO A 276 19.16 9.62 -3.02
CA PRO A 276 19.73 10.74 -3.75
C PRO A 276 18.86 11.12 -4.96
N ALA A 277 18.69 12.42 -5.22
CA ALA A 277 17.79 12.92 -6.28
C ALA A 277 18.20 12.50 -7.71
N ASP A 278 19.44 12.08 -7.90
CA ASP A 278 19.98 11.53 -9.14
C ASP A 278 19.71 10.02 -9.31
N THR A 279 19.21 9.34 -8.27
CA THR A 279 18.94 7.90 -8.30
C THR A 279 17.53 7.63 -8.83
N ARG A 280 17.45 7.16 -10.08
CA ARG A 280 16.20 6.69 -10.65
C ARG A 280 15.88 5.28 -10.18
N LEU A 281 14.96 5.15 -9.23
CA LEU A 281 14.41 3.86 -8.81
C LEU A 281 13.33 3.41 -9.81
N VAL A 282 13.45 2.18 -10.29
CA VAL A 282 12.43 1.55 -11.15
C VAL A 282 11.98 0.26 -10.48
N ALA A 283 10.67 0.10 -10.32
CA ALA A 283 10.10 -1.14 -9.81
C ALA A 283 10.55 -2.33 -10.68
N GLY A 284 11.08 -3.37 -10.05
CA GLY A 284 11.67 -4.54 -10.70
C GLY A 284 13.21 -4.54 -10.77
N MET A 285 13.89 -3.43 -10.45
CA MET A 285 15.35 -3.41 -10.33
C MET A 285 15.83 -4.45 -9.32
N THR A 286 16.93 -5.14 -9.64
CA THR A 286 17.56 -6.09 -8.73
C THR A 286 18.48 -5.34 -7.75
N ALA A 287 18.47 -5.77 -6.51
CA ALA A 287 19.22 -5.20 -5.41
C ALA A 287 19.91 -6.32 -4.61
N THR A 288 21.10 -6.03 -4.11
CA THR A 288 21.72 -6.83 -3.05
C THR A 288 21.46 -6.11 -1.74
N VAL A 289 20.94 -6.85 -0.76
CA VAL A 289 20.58 -6.31 0.55
C VAL A 289 21.48 -6.94 1.59
N SER A 290 22.16 -6.12 2.37
CA SER A 290 22.95 -6.53 3.52
C SER A 290 22.38 -5.89 4.79
N VAL A 291 21.96 -6.71 5.75
CA VAL A 291 21.48 -6.24 7.04
C VAL A 291 22.66 -6.13 8.00
N HIS A 292 22.70 -5.06 8.78
CA HIS A 292 23.66 -4.84 9.85
C HIS A 292 22.92 -4.92 11.19
N PRO A 293 22.82 -6.13 11.79
CA PRO A 293 22.07 -6.32 13.02
C PRO A 293 22.66 -5.46 14.13
N ARG A 294 21.79 -4.81 14.91
CA ARG A 294 22.25 -4.06 16.08
C ARG A 294 22.88 -5.05 17.05
N ARG A 295 24.15 -4.83 17.42
CA ARG A 295 24.93 -5.73 18.29
C ARG A 295 24.37 -5.92 19.70
N ASP A 296 23.29 -5.21 20.04
CA ASP A 296 22.64 -5.24 21.34
C ASP A 296 21.17 -5.58 21.12
N GLY A 297 20.67 -6.62 21.80
CA GLY A 297 19.24 -6.96 21.91
C GLY A 297 18.44 -5.92 22.71
N GLY A 298 18.54 -4.66 22.31
CA GLY A 298 17.78 -3.54 22.86
C GLY A 298 16.38 -3.56 22.29
N ALA A 299 15.41 -3.79 23.18
CA ALA A 299 13.98 -3.71 22.94
C ALA A 299 13.58 -2.48 22.09
N PRO A 300 12.47 -2.56 21.32
CA PRO A 300 11.96 -1.43 20.57
C PRO A 300 11.72 -0.21 21.47
N ALA A 301 12.14 0.96 20.99
CA ALA A 301 12.12 2.24 21.70
C ALA A 301 10.70 2.80 21.98
N GLU A 302 9.64 2.01 21.81
CA GLU A 302 8.25 2.45 22.02
C GLU A 302 7.68 2.08 23.40
N ALA A 303 8.35 1.25 24.21
CA ALA A 303 7.83 0.88 25.54
C ALA A 303 8.16 1.90 26.66
N SER A 304 9.09 2.84 26.45
CA SER A 304 9.55 3.75 27.52
C SER A 304 8.64 4.97 27.76
N ALA A 305 7.68 5.25 26.88
CA ALA A 305 6.79 6.42 27.02
C ALA A 305 5.49 6.12 27.80
N ALA A 306 5.10 4.86 27.94
CA ALA A 306 3.84 4.48 28.60
C ALA A 306 4.00 4.25 30.12
N GLU A 307 5.20 3.96 30.62
CA GLU A 307 5.43 3.61 32.04
C GLU A 307 5.71 4.81 32.95
N SER A 308 5.93 6.00 32.38
CA SER A 308 6.17 7.24 33.14
C SER A 308 4.89 8.04 33.47
N ALA A 309 3.70 7.56 33.06
CA ALA A 309 2.43 8.27 33.27
C ALA A 309 1.50 7.67 34.36
N THR A 310 1.84 6.56 35.02
CA THR A 310 0.88 5.85 35.92
C THR A 310 1.22 5.91 37.43
N MET A 311 2.17 6.73 37.87
CA MET A 311 2.48 6.87 39.30
C MET A 311 1.98 8.23 39.86
N ARG A 312 0.66 8.41 39.97
CA ARG A 312 0.06 9.31 40.97
C ARG A 312 -0.49 8.45 42.11
N PRO A 313 -0.01 8.58 43.37
CA PRO A 313 -0.57 7.82 44.47
C PRO A 313 -1.96 8.36 44.83
N ALA A 314 -2.89 7.43 45.01
CA ALA A 314 -4.18 7.68 45.65
C ALA A 314 -3.97 8.05 47.13
N SER A 315 -4.66 9.09 47.59
CA SER A 315 -4.76 9.44 49.00
C SER A 315 -6.17 9.96 49.31
N ALA A 316 -6.72 9.43 50.41
CA ALA A 316 -7.86 9.89 51.22
C ALA A 316 -9.31 9.55 50.77
N GLU A 317 -9.78 8.40 51.28
CA GLU A 317 -10.97 8.17 52.14
C GLU A 317 -12.20 9.11 52.04
N PRO A 318 -13.44 8.58 51.92
CA PRO A 318 -14.65 9.34 52.19
C PRO A 318 -15.17 9.06 53.61
N ALA A 319 -15.31 10.12 54.41
CA ALA A 319 -16.16 10.14 55.60
C ALA A 319 -17.28 11.18 55.40
N ARG A 320 -18.52 10.68 55.52
CA ARG A 320 -19.85 11.35 55.53
C ARG A 320 -20.52 11.59 54.18
#